data_AF-A0A1Q9XQM9-F1
#
_entry.id   AF-A0A1Q9XQM9-F1
#
_cell.length_a   1.000
_cell.length_b   1.000
_cell.length_c   1.000
_cell.angle_alpha   90.00
_cell.angle_beta   90.00
_cell.angle_gamma   90.00
#
_symmetry.space_group_name_H-M   'P 1'
#
loop_
_entity.id
_entity.type
_entity.pdbx_description
1 polymer ?
#
loop_
_entity_poly.entity_id
_entity_poly.type
_entity_poly.pdbx_seq_one_letter_code
_entity_poly.pdbx_strand_id
1 'polypeptide(L)'
;MAAYATAVVVSALLLVNLPEGGLRTLCALLPVPPLIAVAVTVVAQVRQLDELARSIHFEALAIAFVGTALITFSYGFLETAGFPRLSMFFVWPVLASLWALGAWLGWRRYR
;
A
#
# COMPACT_ATOMS: atom_id res chain seq x y z
N MET A 1 5.76 -10.45 9.09
CA MET A 1 4.57 -9.97 9.84
C MET A 1 4.85 -9.71 11.31
N ALA A 2 5.44 -10.65 12.07
CA ALA A 2 5.78 -10.43 13.49
C ALA A 2 6.64 -9.17 13.71
N ALA A 3 7.70 -8.97 12.93
CA ALA A 3 8.57 -7.78 13.01
C ALA A 3 7.85 -6.45 12.72
N TYR A 4 6.85 -6.47 11.83
CA TYR A 4 6.03 -5.29 11.56
C TYR A 4 5.08 -5.00 12.73
N ALA A 5 4.40 -6.04 13.24
CA ALA A 5 3.50 -5.90 14.38
C ALA A 5 4.24 -5.40 15.63
N THR A 6 5.43 -5.93 15.92
CA THR A 6 6.26 -5.45 17.03
C THR A 6 6.69 -4.01 16.82
N ALA A 7 7.12 -3.64 15.61
CA ALA A 7 7.49 -2.26 15.29
C ALA A 7 6.31 -1.27 15.49
N VAL A 8 5.10 -1.65 15.08
CA VAL A 8 3.89 -0.83 15.28
C VAL A 8 3.56 -0.68 16.77
N VAL A 9 3.59 -1.78 17.53
CA VAL A 9 3.31 -1.74 18.98
C VAL A 9 4.34 -0.89 19.71
N VAL A 10 5.63 -1.08 19.43
CA VAL A 10 6.72 -0.28 20.03
C VAL A 10 6.58 1.19 19.66
N SER A 11 6.32 1.49 18.38
CA SER A 11 6.07 2.86 17.92
C SER A 11 4.91 3.50 18.69
N ALA A 12 3.76 2.81 18.79
CA ALA A 12 2.59 3.32 19.49
C ALA A 12 2.86 3.60 20.97
N LEU A 13 3.55 2.69 21.68
CA LEU A 13 3.88 2.87 23.11
C LEU A 13 4.85 4.04 23.34
N LEU A 14 5.83 4.23 22.46
CA LEU A 14 6.76 5.35 22.53
C LEU A 14 6.04 6.68 22.29
N LEU A 15 5.13 6.74 21.31
CA LEU A 15 4.40 7.94 20.94
C LEU A 15 3.46 8.49 22.03
N VAL A 16 3.02 7.64 22.97
CA VAL A 16 2.20 8.07 24.12
C VAL A 16 2.99 8.95 25.09
N ASN A 17 4.30 8.73 25.22
CA ASN A 17 5.15 9.35 26.23
C ASN A 17 6.10 10.43 25.68
N LEU A 18 6.14 10.60 24.36
CA LEU A 18 7.06 11.53 23.70
C LEU A 18 6.39 12.89 23.43
N PRO A 19 6.98 14.01 23.88
CA PRO A 19 6.53 15.35 23.49
C PRO A 19 6.72 15.57 21.98
N GLU A 20 6.05 16.59 21.45
CA GLU A 20 6.18 16.97 20.04
C GLU A 20 7.62 17.37 19.70
N GLY A 21 8.18 16.77 18.64
CA GLY A 21 9.56 17.01 18.23
C GLY A 21 10.09 15.97 17.23
N GLY A 22 11.37 16.13 16.85
CA GLY A 22 12.04 15.25 15.89
C GLY A 22 12.07 13.77 16.31
N LEU A 23 12.27 13.50 17.61
CA LEU A 23 12.27 12.13 18.14
C LEU A 23 10.92 11.44 17.98
N ARG A 24 9.81 12.15 18.23
CA ARG A 24 8.45 11.63 18.04
C ARG A 24 8.20 11.26 16.57
N THR A 25 8.70 12.08 15.65
CA THR A 25 8.61 11.82 14.20
C THR A 25 9.40 10.57 13.80
N LEU A 26 10.63 10.43 14.30
CA LEU A 26 11.45 9.24 14.06
C LEU A 26 10.79 7.96 14.60
N CYS A 27 10.20 8.02 15.80
CA CYS A 27 9.46 6.90 16.38
C CYS A 27 8.20 6.54 15.57
N ALA A 28 7.50 7.51 14.99
CA ALA A 28 6.35 7.26 14.12
C ALA A 28 6.74 6.54 12.81
N LEU A 29 7.98 6.69 12.35
CA LEU A 29 8.51 6.04 11.14
C LEU A 29 9.12 4.66 11.41
N LEU A 30 9.17 4.20 12.66
CA LEU A 30 9.71 2.91 13.05
C LEU A 30 9.06 1.68 12.35
N PRO A 31 7.77 1.72 11.95
CA PRO A 31 7.16 0.66 11.13
C PRO A 31 7.57 0.66 9.65
N VAL A 32 8.28 1.70 9.16
CA VAL A 32 8.65 1.84 7.75
C VAL A 32 9.72 0.83 7.31
N PRO A 33 10.83 0.59 8.04
CA PRO A 33 11.83 -0.39 7.62
C PRO A 33 11.28 -1.82 7.44
N PRO A 34 10.43 -2.36 8.33
CA PRO A 34 9.75 -3.63 8.08
C PRO A 34 8.88 -3.62 6.81
N LEU A 35 8.21 -2.50 6.49
CA LEU A 35 7.42 -2.37 5.26
C LEU A 35 8.31 -2.39 4.01
N ILE A 36 9.48 -1.75 4.05
CA ILE A 36 10.47 -1.80 2.97
C ILE A 36 10.94 -3.25 2.75
N ALA A 37 11.23 -3.97 3.84
CA ALA A 37 11.61 -5.38 3.74
C ALA A 37 10.52 -6.22 3.05
N VAL A 38 9.24 -6.02 3.42
CA VAL A 38 8.11 -6.69 2.76
C VAL A 38 8.06 -6.32 1.28
N ALA A 39 8.22 -5.04 0.92
CA ALA A 39 8.22 -4.61 -0.47
C ALA A 39 9.35 -5.29 -1.29
N VAL A 40 10.57 -5.35 -0.75
CA VAL A 40 11.70 -6.04 -1.38
C VAL A 40 11.40 -7.52 -1.58
N THR A 41 10.83 -8.19 -0.58
CA THR A 41 10.44 -9.60 -0.71
C THR A 41 9.39 -9.81 -1.77
N VAL A 42 8.37 -8.94 -1.86
CA VAL A 42 7.32 -9.05 -2.88
C VAL A 42 7.91 -8.87 -4.28
N VAL A 43 8.78 -7.87 -4.47
CA VAL A 43 9.46 -7.66 -5.75
C VAL A 43 10.33 -8.88 -6.12
N ALA A 44 11.03 -9.45 -5.16
CA ALA A 44 11.82 -10.67 -5.39
C ALA A 44 10.94 -11.86 -5.80
N GLN A 45 9.80 -12.06 -5.13
CA GLN A 45 8.83 -13.12 -5.47
C GLN A 45 8.25 -12.93 -6.87
N VAL A 46 7.87 -11.70 -7.25
CA VAL A 46 7.34 -11.40 -8.58
C VAL A 46 8.36 -11.69 -9.68
N ARG A 47 9.66 -11.49 -9.42
CA ARG A 47 10.73 -11.82 -10.37
C ARG A 47 10.94 -13.32 -10.57
N GLN A 48 10.50 -14.15 -9.63
CA GLN A 48 10.58 -15.62 -9.71
C GLN A 48 9.36 -16.26 -10.37
N LEU A 49 8.33 -15.46 -10.70
CA LEU A 49 7.16 -15.95 -11.43
C LEU A 49 7.53 -16.32 -12.86
N ASP A 50 6.78 -17.27 -13.42
CA ASP A 50 6.82 -17.54 -14.86
C ASP A 50 6.36 -16.32 -15.69
N GLU A 51 6.62 -16.35 -16.99
CA GLU A 51 6.33 -15.22 -17.88
C GLU A 51 4.83 -14.88 -17.92
N LEU A 52 3.97 -15.89 -17.86
CA LEU A 52 2.52 -15.72 -17.91
C LEU A 52 1.98 -15.03 -16.65
N ALA A 53 2.32 -15.55 -15.47
CA ALA A 53 1.94 -14.98 -14.18
C ALA A 53 2.52 -13.57 -14.01
N ARG A 54 3.79 -13.35 -14.42
CA ARG A 54 4.40 -12.02 -14.40
C ARG A 54 3.65 -11.04 -15.32
N SER A 55 3.25 -11.46 -16.52
CA SER A 55 2.44 -10.64 -17.43
C SER A 55 1.09 -10.27 -16.81
N ILE A 56 0.38 -11.25 -16.26
CA ILE A 56 -0.93 -11.02 -15.60
C ILE A 56 -0.80 -10.04 -14.44
N HIS A 57 0.21 -10.22 -13.57
CA HIS A 57 0.43 -9.31 -12.45
C HIS A 57 0.84 -7.91 -12.90
N PHE A 58 1.59 -7.78 -14.00
CA PHE A 58 1.97 -6.48 -14.54
C PHE A 58 0.75 -5.72 -15.10
N GLU A 59 -0.10 -6.39 -15.87
CA GLU A 59 -1.35 -5.81 -16.37
C GLU A 59 -2.28 -5.43 -15.22
N ALA A 60 -2.42 -6.31 -14.22
CA ALA A 60 -3.18 -6.03 -13.01
C ALA A 60 -2.64 -4.81 -12.24
N LEU A 61 -1.31 -4.66 -12.14
CA LEU A 61 -0.69 -3.50 -11.51
C LEU A 61 -0.91 -2.22 -12.32
N ALA A 62 -0.89 -2.28 -13.65
CA ALA A 62 -1.19 -1.14 -14.50
C ALA A 62 -2.64 -0.65 -14.31
N ILE A 63 -3.60 -1.58 -14.28
CA ILE A 63 -5.01 -1.28 -14.00
C ILE A 63 -5.15 -0.68 -12.60
N ALA A 64 -4.53 -1.30 -11.59
CA ALA A 64 -4.57 -0.82 -10.22
C ALA A 64 -3.96 0.57 -10.07
N PHE A 65 -2.84 0.83 -10.73
CA PHE A 65 -2.16 2.12 -10.70
C PHE A 65 -3.05 3.23 -11.29
N VAL A 66 -3.55 3.04 -12.52
CA VAL A 66 -4.37 4.05 -13.20
C VAL A 66 -5.70 4.24 -12.47
N GLY A 67 -6.37 3.16 -12.07
CA GLY A 67 -7.63 3.23 -11.35
C GLY A 67 -7.49 3.88 -9.97
N THR A 68 -6.43 3.57 -9.23
CA THR A 68 -6.17 4.22 -7.92
C THR A 68 -5.89 5.70 -8.12
N ALA A 69 -5.06 6.08 -9.09
CA ALA A 69 -4.78 7.49 -9.38
C ALA A 69 -6.05 8.27 -9.76
N LEU A 70 -6.91 7.68 -10.59
CA LEU A 70 -8.18 8.30 -10.98
C LEU A 70 -9.09 8.51 -9.77
N ILE A 71 -9.22 7.49 -8.90
CA ILE A 71 -10.05 7.56 -7.70
C ILE A 71 -9.51 8.58 -6.70
N THR A 72 -8.20 8.56 -6.42
CA THR A 72 -7.60 9.46 -5.43
C THR A 72 -7.59 10.92 -5.91
N PHE A 73 -7.35 11.18 -7.19
CA PHE A 73 -7.48 12.52 -7.76
C PHE A 73 -8.92 13.00 -7.77
N SER A 74 -9.87 12.13 -8.15
CA SER A 74 -11.29 12.45 -8.07
C SER A 74 -11.70 12.82 -6.64
N TYR A 75 -11.19 12.09 -5.65
CA TYR A 75 -11.43 12.41 -4.24
C TYR A 75 -10.78 13.73 -3.81
N GLY A 76 -9.58 14.04 -4.30
CA GLY A 76 -8.94 15.34 -4.08
C GLY A 76 -9.81 16.52 -4.57
N PHE A 77 -10.54 16.37 -5.67
CA PHE A 77 -11.53 17.37 -6.10
C PHE A 77 -12.78 17.40 -5.22
N LEU A 78 -13.20 16.27 -4.65
CA LEU A 78 -14.29 16.26 -3.67
C LEU A 78 -13.91 16.99 -2.38
N GLU A 79 -12.64 16.90 -1.95
CA GLU A 79 -12.15 17.68 -0.81
C GLU A 79 -12.27 19.19 -1.04
N THR A 80 -12.07 19.69 -2.27
CA THR A 80 -12.27 21.12 -2.57
C THR A 80 -13.75 21.52 -2.56
N ALA A 81 -14.65 20.56 -2.76
CA ALA A 81 -16.10 20.74 -2.63
C ALA A 81 -16.61 20.62 -1.18
N GLY A 82 -15.72 20.40 -0.20
CA GLY A 82 -16.07 20.35 1.24
C GLY A 82 -16.24 18.95 1.82
N PHE A 83 -15.85 17.89 1.10
CA PHE A 83 -15.80 16.54 1.67
C PHE A 83 -14.68 16.41 2.72
N PRO A 84 -14.82 15.48 3.70
CA PRO A 84 -13.82 15.29 4.73
C PRO A 84 -12.50 14.74 4.17
N ARG A 85 -11.37 15.10 4.79
CA ARG A 85 -10.07 14.53 4.42
C ARG A 85 -10.00 13.06 4.82
N LEU A 86 -9.63 12.22 3.86
CA LEU A 86 -9.42 10.79 4.12
C LEU A 86 -7.96 10.51 4.49
N SER A 87 -7.79 9.48 5.32
CA SER A 87 -6.47 8.98 5.66
C SER A 87 -5.80 8.29 4.48
N MET A 88 -4.48 8.44 4.35
CA MET A 88 -3.67 7.75 3.33
C MET A 88 -3.79 6.22 3.42
N PHE A 89 -4.22 5.68 4.56
CA PHE A 89 -4.52 4.26 4.73
C PHE A 89 -5.63 3.75 3.79
N PHE A 90 -6.49 4.61 3.24
CA PHE A 90 -7.51 4.22 2.26
C PHE A 90 -6.94 3.95 0.86
N VAL A 91 -5.76 4.48 0.54
CA VAL A 91 -5.13 4.28 -0.78
C VAL A 91 -4.78 2.81 -0.99
N TRP A 92 -4.27 2.15 0.05
CA TRP A 92 -3.84 0.76 -0.04
C TRP A 92 -5.01 -0.21 -0.33
N PRO A 93 -6.15 -0.17 0.38
CA PRO A 93 -7.33 -0.97 0.04
C PRO A 93 -7.81 -0.77 -1.39
N VAL A 94 -7.89 0.48 -1.87
CA VAL A 94 -8.31 0.78 -3.26
C VAL A 94 -7.35 0.11 -4.26
N LEU A 95 -6.05 0.29 -4.06
CA LEU A 95 -5.02 -0.30 -4.92
C LEU A 95 -5.07 -1.84 -4.87
N ALA A 96 -5.20 -2.42 -3.68
CA ALA A 96 -5.27 -3.86 -3.50
C ALA A 96 -6.51 -4.47 -4.15
N SER A 97 -7.68 -3.82 -4.02
CA SER A 97 -8.93 -4.26 -4.64
C SER A 97 -8.83 -4.21 -6.17
N LEU A 98 -8.32 -3.11 -6.74
CA LEU A 98 -8.17 -3.01 -8.19
C LEU A 98 -7.13 -3.99 -8.73
N TRP A 99 -6.03 -4.21 -8.01
CA TRP A 99 -5.03 -5.21 -8.38
C TRP A 99 -5.59 -6.63 -8.34
N ALA A 100 -6.35 -6.98 -7.29
CA ALA A 100 -6.99 -8.29 -7.18
C ALA A 100 -8.00 -8.52 -8.32
N LEU A 101 -8.79 -7.51 -8.67
CA LEU A 101 -9.71 -7.56 -9.81
C LEU A 101 -8.96 -7.72 -11.14
N GLY A 102 -7.91 -6.94 -11.37
CA GLY A 102 -7.09 -7.02 -12.58
C GLY A 102 -6.42 -8.40 -12.72
N ALA A 103 -5.87 -8.93 -11.63
CA ALA A 103 -5.24 -10.25 -11.62
C ALA A 103 -6.27 -11.35 -11.90
N TRP A 104 -7.45 -11.28 -11.28
CA TRP A 104 -8.54 -12.24 -11.50
C TRP A 104 -9.04 -12.25 -12.95
N LEU A 105 -9.18 -11.07 -13.57
CA LEU A 105 -9.55 -10.95 -14.98
C LEU A 105 -8.47 -11.55 -15.90
N GLY A 106 -7.19 -11.26 -15.64
CA GLY A 106 -6.08 -11.86 -16.38
C GLY A 106 -6.07 -13.39 -16.26
N TRP A 107 -6.22 -13.93 -15.05
CA TRP A 107 -6.32 -15.38 -14.83
C TRP A 107 -7.49 -16.03 -15.57
N ARG A 108 -8.64 -15.35 -15.68
CA ARG A 108 -9.79 -15.86 -16.46
C ARG A 108 -9.56 -15.87 -17.96
N ARG A 109 -8.70 -15.00 -18.49
CA ARG A 109 -8.42 -14.89 -19.92
C ARG A 109 -7.48 -15.99 -20.43
N TYR A 110 -6.62 -16.51 -19.57
CA TYR A 110 -5.60 -17.53 -19.90
C TYR A 110 -5.96 -18.94 -19.44
N ARG A 111 -7.16 -19.14 -18.88
CA ARG A 111 -7.80 -20.45 -18.72
C ARG A 111 -8.61 -20.79 -19.96
#